data_AF-I1RW73-F1
#
_entry.id   AF-I1RW73-F1
#
_cell.length_a   1.000
_cell.length_b   1.000
_cell.length_c   1.000
_cell.angle_alpha   90.00
_cell.angle_beta   90.00
_cell.angle_gamma   90.00
#
_symmetry.space_group_name_H-M   'P 1'
#
loop_
_entity.id
_entity.type
_entity.pdbx_description
1 polymer ?
#
loop_
_entity_poly.entity_id
_entity_poly.type
_entity_poly.pdbx_seq_one_letter_code
_entity_poly.pdbx_strand_id
1 'polypeptide(L)'
;MSNPYRKSSYGSHDGMGPTDMPRRSMDSNGNHADATGTGYRQSIDNGRGSGSASNAGMFSIPEYASPSSECDSGTQVDGRNRYFHSRRVRPGEVEKPWLEKTNPKEKWVSIFPLLAIFLGLVGSGFLVWDGVRSVVKNKYCPVLDEDFSQGLNPNIWTKEVEVGGYGNGQFEETTGGDENVYVDNGNLIVKATLQDSKLLQKNNVINLLKDGTCTSKVWSNCVAATNLTGGNNTIIPPVRSGRINTKKGANIKYGRIEVTAKLPEGDWLWPAIWMLPKTSKYGPWPRSGEIDIIESRGNNWTYKQGGNDIISSALHWGPNSANDGWWKTNNKRKALHTTYSAGFNMFGLEWSEKYLFTYVNTRLLQVTYTNFKKPMYQRGGFPDVDQNGTRLDDPWAAANDVNAPFDQEFYLIINLAVGGTNGWFQDGKSGKPWYDASPTAKNDFWDARDQWYPTWKQPQVEVSRVVMMQQCNGNENADL
;
A
#
# COMPACT_ATOMS: atom_id res chain seq x y z
N MET A 1 -32.78 -18.11 -52.36
CA MET A 1 -32.58 -18.05 -53.82
C MET A 1 -32.87 -16.61 -54.22
N SER A 2 -31.90 -15.69 -54.28
CA SER A 2 -30.79 -15.51 -55.24
C SER A 2 -31.07 -14.30 -56.15
N ASN A 3 -30.31 -13.21 -55.92
CA ASN A 3 -29.69 -12.19 -56.81
C ASN A 3 -30.17 -12.09 -58.30
N PRO A 4 -30.03 -10.95 -59.04
CA PRO A 4 -28.75 -10.20 -59.19
C PRO A 4 -28.73 -8.70 -59.62
N TYR A 5 -27.58 -8.05 -59.32
CA TYR A 5 -26.71 -7.10 -60.06
C TYR A 5 -27.11 -6.33 -61.35
N ARG A 6 -26.67 -5.06 -61.42
CA ARG A 6 -26.04 -4.34 -62.58
C ARG A 6 -25.31 -3.07 -62.08
N LYS A 7 -23.97 -2.94 -62.06
CA LYS A 7 -22.97 -2.53 -63.09
C LYS A 7 -23.19 -1.18 -63.79
N SER A 8 -22.27 -0.23 -63.59
CA SER A 8 -21.46 0.39 -64.68
C SER A 8 -20.23 1.14 -64.11
N SER A 9 -19.20 1.26 -64.95
CA SER A 9 -17.80 1.66 -64.69
C SER A 9 -17.31 2.58 -65.82
N TYR A 10 -16.42 3.52 -65.53
CA TYR A 10 -15.37 4.12 -66.39
C TYR A 10 -14.36 4.76 -65.39
N GLY A 11 -13.05 4.50 -65.34
CA GLY A 11 -12.00 4.51 -66.39
C GLY A 11 -11.58 5.97 -66.64
N SER A 12 -10.34 6.46 -66.58
CA SER A 12 -8.98 5.89 -66.65
C SER A 12 -7.91 7.02 -66.49
N HIS A 13 -6.63 6.62 -66.43
CA HIS A 13 -5.36 7.36 -66.66
C HIS A 13 -4.67 8.03 -65.46
N ASP A 14 -3.56 7.44 -64.97
CA ASP A 14 -2.13 7.60 -65.38
C ASP A 14 -1.52 8.75 -64.56
N GLY A 15 -0.40 8.65 -63.85
CA GLY A 15 0.82 7.86 -64.00
C GLY A 15 1.98 8.85 -63.85
N MET A 16 2.96 8.54 -62.98
CA MET A 16 4.38 9.00 -62.93
C MET A 16 4.86 9.24 -61.50
N GLY A 17 5.99 8.60 -61.16
CA GLY A 17 6.71 8.71 -59.89
C GLY A 17 7.67 9.92 -59.85
N PRO A 18 8.85 9.75 -59.24
CA PRO A 18 9.16 10.26 -57.91
C PRO A 18 9.99 11.55 -57.97
N THR A 19 9.97 12.35 -56.89
CA THR A 19 10.96 13.41 -56.69
C THR A 19 11.58 13.34 -55.30
N ASP A 20 12.89 13.52 -55.33
CA ASP A 20 13.91 13.36 -54.31
C ASP A 20 13.86 14.38 -53.17
N MET A 21 14.63 14.05 -52.14
CA MET A 21 14.99 14.86 -50.97
C MET A 21 15.42 16.31 -51.29
N PRO A 22 15.67 17.09 -50.21
CA PRO A 22 17.09 17.35 -49.97
C PRO A 22 17.57 17.06 -48.55
N ARG A 23 18.76 16.45 -48.51
CA ARG A 23 19.70 16.48 -47.40
C ARG A 23 20.07 17.94 -47.05
N ARG A 24 20.25 18.21 -45.75
CA ARG A 24 21.32 19.11 -45.29
C ARG A 24 22.08 18.44 -44.16
N SER A 25 23.31 18.07 -44.48
CA SER A 25 24.44 17.90 -43.57
C SER A 25 25.18 19.24 -43.42
N MET A 26 26.18 19.23 -42.53
CA MET A 26 27.19 20.25 -42.20
C MET A 26 26.86 21.07 -40.94
N ASP A 27 27.76 21.28 -39.98
CA ASP A 27 29.07 20.67 -39.71
C ASP A 27 29.49 21.07 -38.29
N SER A 28 30.46 20.31 -37.79
CA SER A 28 31.35 20.51 -36.64
C SER A 28 31.72 21.94 -36.22
N ASN A 29 31.79 22.15 -34.90
CA ASN A 29 32.92 22.66 -34.10
C ASN A 29 32.37 22.97 -32.69
N GLY A 30 32.89 22.44 -31.58
CA GLY A 30 34.30 22.41 -31.21
C GLY A 30 34.65 23.75 -30.58
N ASN A 31 34.49 23.91 -29.26
CA ASN A 31 35.56 24.45 -28.40
C ASN A 31 35.22 24.51 -26.91
N HIS A 32 36.22 24.05 -26.16
CA HIS A 32 36.56 24.33 -24.77
C HIS A 32 36.60 25.82 -24.42
N ALA A 33 36.27 26.12 -23.17
CA ALA A 33 37.01 26.97 -22.22
C ALA A 33 36.31 26.82 -20.85
N ASP A 34 36.80 26.03 -19.90
CA ASP A 34 37.84 26.36 -18.93
C ASP A 34 37.74 27.77 -18.32
N ALA A 35 37.38 27.79 -17.04
CA ALA A 35 37.87 28.76 -16.07
C ALA A 35 38.25 28.00 -14.78
N THR A 36 39.53 27.63 -14.72
CA THR A 36 40.50 27.98 -13.66
C THR A 36 39.97 28.02 -12.22
N GLY A 37 40.40 27.12 -11.33
CA GLY A 37 41.66 27.24 -10.59
C GLY A 37 41.30 27.64 -9.15
N THR A 38 41.77 27.03 -8.06
CA THR A 38 43.12 26.59 -7.69
C THR A 38 42.96 25.63 -6.50
N GLY A 39 43.55 24.44 -6.51
CA GLY A 39 44.87 24.17 -5.94
C GLY A 39 44.71 23.37 -4.63
N TYR A 40 45.56 22.42 -4.25
CA TYR A 40 46.83 21.97 -4.79
C TYR A 40 47.21 20.66 -4.07
N ARG A 41 47.79 19.71 -4.84
CA ARG A 41 48.78 18.65 -4.52
C ARG A 41 48.56 17.71 -3.32
N GLN A 42 48.45 16.39 -3.51
CA GLN A 42 49.45 15.38 -3.99
C GLN A 42 50.74 15.24 -3.16
N SER A 43 50.90 14.05 -2.58
CA SER A 43 52.04 13.11 -2.69
C SER A 43 51.65 11.86 -1.87
N ILE A 44 51.52 10.64 -2.40
CA ILE A 44 52.53 9.70 -2.94
C ILE A 44 53.67 9.58 -1.90
N ASP A 45 53.88 8.47 -1.19
CA ASP A 45 54.33 7.22 -1.77
C ASP A 45 54.39 6.05 -0.76
N ASN A 46 54.31 4.84 -1.31
CA ASN A 46 54.99 3.58 -0.94
C ASN A 46 54.95 2.98 0.49
N GLY A 47 54.67 1.67 0.54
CA GLY A 47 55.37 0.78 1.48
C GLY A 47 54.62 -0.45 2.00
N ARG A 48 54.81 -1.57 1.31
CA ARG A 48 54.85 -2.98 1.78
C ARG A 48 54.47 -3.29 3.24
N GLY A 49 53.68 -4.35 3.40
CA GLY A 49 54.14 -5.51 4.19
C GLY A 49 53.27 -5.93 5.38
N SER A 50 52.70 -7.12 5.25
CA SER A 50 52.56 -8.17 6.28
C SER A 50 51.76 -7.91 7.56
N GLY A 51 50.82 -8.83 7.81
CA GLY A 51 50.71 -9.46 9.14
C GLY A 51 49.43 -9.20 9.90
N SER A 52 48.52 -10.19 9.86
CA SER A 52 47.91 -10.81 11.05
C SER A 52 47.70 -9.92 12.29
N ALA A 53 46.44 -9.64 12.62
CA ALA A 53 45.77 -10.30 13.75
C ALA A 53 44.46 -9.55 14.11
N SER A 54 43.45 -10.37 14.39
CA SER A 54 42.26 -10.12 15.22
C SER A 54 42.25 -8.84 16.06
N ASN A 55 41.17 -8.06 15.94
CA ASN A 55 40.76 -7.20 17.04
C ASN A 55 39.28 -7.38 17.35
N ALA A 56 39.04 -7.92 18.54
CA ALA A 56 37.79 -7.96 19.25
C ALA A 56 37.38 -6.55 19.68
N GLY A 57 36.10 -6.40 20.06
CA GLY A 57 35.40 -5.14 20.29
C GLY A 57 36.11 -4.14 21.22
N MET A 58 36.01 -2.88 20.84
CA MET A 58 36.54 -1.73 21.56
C MET A 58 35.34 -0.91 22.08
N PHE A 59 35.01 -1.07 23.36
CA PHE A 59 34.36 -0.03 24.16
C PHE A 59 35.43 0.52 25.09
N SER A 60 36.08 1.62 24.69
CA SER A 60 37.05 2.35 25.48
C SER A 60 36.43 3.63 26.03
N ILE A 61 36.42 3.74 27.36
CA ILE A 61 36.07 4.94 28.15
C ILE A 61 37.27 5.90 28.08
N PRO A 62 37.10 7.23 27.89
CA PRO A 62 38.24 8.14 27.86
C PRO A 62 38.67 8.58 29.26
N GLU A 63 39.99 8.53 29.48
CA GLU A 63 40.70 9.03 30.64
C GLU A 63 41.07 10.53 30.53
N TYR A 64 40.88 11.22 31.66
CA TYR A 64 41.58 12.39 32.21
C TYR A 64 41.68 13.72 31.46
N ALA A 65 41.23 14.77 32.16
CA ALA A 65 42.00 16.00 32.34
C ALA A 65 41.71 16.62 33.72
N SER A 66 42.73 16.81 34.55
CA SER A 66 42.76 17.79 35.64
C SER A 66 44.21 18.30 35.77
N PRO A 67 44.43 19.62 35.89
CA PRO A 67 45.74 20.20 35.71
C PRO A 67 46.59 20.18 36.99
N SER A 68 47.89 20.15 36.74
CA SER A 68 49.02 20.26 37.65
C SER A 68 49.09 21.60 38.39
N SER A 69 49.50 21.56 39.66
CA SER A 69 50.31 22.61 40.30
C SER A 69 51.14 21.96 41.41
N GLU A 70 52.46 22.05 41.27
CA GLU A 70 53.50 21.54 42.16
C GLU A 70 53.74 22.44 43.39
N CYS A 71 54.53 21.88 44.33
CA CYS A 71 55.31 22.45 45.45
C CYS A 71 54.73 22.15 46.85
N ASP A 72 55.47 21.74 47.88
CA ASP A 72 56.84 21.22 48.05
C ASP A 72 56.90 20.63 49.48
N SER A 73 57.79 19.64 49.67
CA SER A 73 58.48 19.24 50.91
C SER A 73 57.72 18.74 52.16
N GLY A 74 58.10 17.53 52.62
CA GLY A 74 58.13 17.23 54.06
C GLY A 74 57.70 15.83 54.50
N THR A 75 58.67 15.04 54.96
CA THR A 75 58.59 13.85 55.84
C THR A 75 58.04 12.52 55.27
N GLN A 76 58.96 11.57 55.05
CA GLN A 76 58.66 10.14 55.15
C GLN A 76 58.09 9.84 56.55
N VAL A 77 56.83 9.43 56.60
CA VAL A 77 56.24 8.82 57.80
C VAL A 77 56.08 7.33 57.55
N ASP A 78 56.75 6.62 58.45
CA ASP A 78 56.91 5.19 58.59
C ASP A 78 55.62 4.38 58.42
N GLY A 79 55.78 3.19 57.84
CA GLY A 79 54.72 2.27 57.48
C GLY A 79 53.99 1.70 58.69
N ARG A 80 52.71 2.07 58.84
CA ARG A 80 51.70 1.18 59.41
C ARG A 80 50.44 1.31 58.57
N ASN A 81 50.06 0.22 57.88
CA ASN A 81 48.74 0.06 57.29
C ASN A 81 47.69 0.24 58.39
N ARG A 82 47.17 1.46 58.53
CA ARG A 82 45.99 1.72 59.37
C ARG A 82 44.81 1.10 58.65
N TYR A 83 44.46 -0.13 59.03
CA TYR A 83 43.19 -0.72 58.64
C TYR A 83 42.07 0.26 59.04
N PHE A 84 41.26 0.68 58.06
CA PHE A 84 40.09 1.51 58.35
C PHE A 84 39.09 0.66 59.13
N HIS A 85 39.10 0.77 60.45
CA HIS A 85 37.98 0.30 61.25
C HIS A 85 36.82 1.27 61.05
N SER A 86 35.82 0.84 60.27
CA SER A 86 34.50 1.44 60.28
C SER A 86 34.01 1.52 61.72
N ARG A 87 34.11 2.70 62.34
CA ARG A 87 33.42 2.98 63.60
C ARG A 87 31.97 3.18 63.24
N ARG A 88 31.18 2.11 63.34
CA ARG A 88 29.73 2.24 63.36
C ARG A 88 29.37 3.00 64.63
N VAL A 89 29.19 4.30 64.48
CA VAL A 89 28.72 5.20 65.54
C VAL A 89 27.45 4.61 66.11
N ARG A 90 27.41 4.37 67.43
CA ARG A 90 26.23 3.81 68.08
C ARG A 90 25.11 4.87 68.08
N PRO A 91 23.83 4.49 67.95
CA PRO A 91 22.73 5.44 68.02
C PRO A 91 22.82 6.27 69.32
N GLY A 92 23.01 7.59 69.22
CA GLY A 92 23.15 8.51 70.35
C GLY A 92 24.57 9.00 70.66
N GLU A 93 25.63 8.44 70.07
CA GLU A 93 27.03 8.89 70.30
C GLU A 93 27.42 10.15 69.52
N VAL A 94 26.67 10.51 68.49
CA VAL A 94 26.86 11.75 67.73
C VAL A 94 25.76 12.72 68.12
N GLU A 95 26.14 13.82 68.77
CA GLU A 95 25.25 14.96 68.93
C GLU A 95 24.83 15.46 67.54
N LYS A 96 23.51 15.54 67.33
CA LYS A 96 22.91 16.04 66.10
C LYS A 96 22.17 17.35 66.39
N PRO A 97 22.87 18.43 66.76
CA PRO A 97 22.23 19.70 67.13
C PRO A 97 21.39 20.30 65.98
N TRP A 98 21.63 19.89 64.74
CA TRP A 98 20.80 20.24 63.58
C TRP A 98 19.41 19.58 63.57
N LEU A 99 19.14 18.60 64.44
CA LEU A 99 17.81 18.04 64.67
C LEU A 99 17.04 18.75 65.80
N GLU A 100 17.70 19.56 66.62
CA GLU A 100 17.08 20.27 67.75
C GLU A 100 16.29 21.51 67.32
N LYS A 101 16.67 22.12 66.18
CA LYS A 101 15.96 23.27 65.59
C LYS A 101 15.52 22.93 64.16
N THR A 102 14.25 22.60 64.00
CA THR A 102 13.63 22.44 62.68
C THR A 102 13.46 23.80 62.01
N ASN A 103 14.05 24.02 60.83
CA ASN A 103 13.77 25.21 60.05
C ASN A 103 12.37 25.06 59.39
N PRO A 104 11.38 25.92 59.69
CA PRO A 104 10.04 25.80 59.11
C PRO A 104 10.04 25.89 57.58
N LYS A 105 11.08 26.48 56.97
CA LYS A 105 11.24 26.54 55.50
C LYS A 105 11.64 25.20 54.86
N GLU A 106 12.20 24.28 55.64
CA GLU A 106 12.63 22.96 55.15
C GLU A 106 11.44 22.08 54.74
N LYS A 107 10.28 22.24 55.40
CA LYS A 107 9.02 21.58 54.99
C LYS A 107 8.64 21.92 53.54
N TRP A 108 8.89 23.15 53.11
CA TRP A 108 8.57 23.58 51.74
C TRP A 108 9.46 22.92 50.69
N VAL A 109 10.70 22.54 51.03
CA VAL A 109 11.59 21.78 50.15
C VAL A 109 11.04 20.38 49.85
N SER A 110 10.30 19.78 50.78
CA SER A 110 9.60 18.51 50.55
C SER A 110 8.19 18.71 49.94
N ILE A 111 7.47 19.75 50.35
CA ILE A 111 6.11 20.02 49.89
C ILE A 111 6.08 20.43 48.41
N PHE A 112 7.00 21.28 47.94
CA PHE A 112 6.99 21.74 46.55
C PHE A 112 7.17 20.60 45.52
N PRO A 113 8.15 19.68 45.66
CA PRO A 113 8.24 18.52 44.78
C PRO A 113 7.02 17.61 44.86
N LEU A 114 6.47 17.37 46.05
CA LEU A 114 5.27 16.55 46.20
C LEU A 114 4.03 17.18 45.55
N LEU A 115 3.86 18.50 45.67
CA LEU A 115 2.81 19.25 44.98
C LEU A 115 3.02 19.20 43.46
N ALA A 116 4.25 19.35 42.97
CA ALA A 116 4.55 19.25 41.54
C ALA A 116 4.27 17.84 40.99
N ILE A 117 4.65 16.79 41.71
CA ILE A 117 4.32 15.40 41.37
C ILE A 117 2.80 15.21 41.36
N PHE A 118 2.10 15.70 42.38
CA PHE A 118 0.64 15.60 42.45
C PHE A 118 -0.04 16.33 41.28
N LEU A 119 0.37 17.55 40.98
CA LEU A 119 -0.15 18.31 39.84
C LEU A 119 0.17 17.61 38.50
N GLY A 120 1.35 17.01 38.38
CA GLY A 120 1.72 16.19 37.23
C GLY A 120 0.80 14.99 37.06
N LEU A 121 0.53 14.24 38.13
CA LEU A 121 -0.39 13.10 38.13
C LEU A 121 -1.83 13.52 37.81
N VAL A 122 -2.31 14.65 38.35
CA VAL A 122 -3.63 15.21 38.03
C VAL A 122 -3.69 15.60 36.55
N GLY A 123 -2.65 16.25 36.02
CA GLY A 123 -2.54 16.60 34.61
C GLY A 123 -2.54 15.37 33.69
N SER A 124 -1.74 14.35 34.01
CA SER A 124 -1.75 13.07 33.30
C SER A 124 -3.11 12.38 33.36
N GLY A 125 -3.74 12.35 34.53
CA GLY A 125 -5.07 11.80 34.72
C GLY A 125 -6.13 12.51 33.87
N PHE A 126 -6.06 13.84 33.80
CA PHE A 126 -6.93 14.64 32.93
C PHE A 126 -6.71 14.31 31.45
N LEU A 127 -5.46 14.23 30.98
CA LEU A 127 -5.16 13.88 29.59
C LEU A 127 -5.62 12.47 29.22
N VAL A 128 -5.46 11.50 30.13
CA VAL A 128 -5.98 10.14 29.93
C VAL A 128 -7.50 10.14 29.88
N TRP A 129 -8.16 10.85 30.80
CA TRP A 129 -9.62 10.98 30.80
C TRP A 129 -10.14 11.66 29.54
N ASP A 130 -9.49 12.74 29.09
CA ASP A 130 -9.83 13.46 27.86
C ASP A 130 -9.64 12.57 26.61
N GLY A 131 -8.54 11.82 26.55
CA GLY A 131 -8.32 10.82 25.52
C GLY A 131 -9.42 9.76 25.51
N VAL A 132 -9.72 9.15 26.65
CA VAL A 132 -10.71 8.07 26.77
C VAL A 132 -12.13 8.56 26.45
N ARG A 133 -12.54 9.76 26.89
CA ARG A 133 -13.87 10.30 26.60
C ARG A 133 -14.04 10.70 25.13
N SER A 134 -12.94 11.04 24.43
CA SER A 134 -12.98 11.41 23.02
C SER A 134 -13.15 10.21 22.08
N VAL A 135 -12.95 8.99 22.57
CA VAL A 135 -13.15 7.76 21.78
C VAL A 135 -14.65 7.54 21.56
N VAL A 136 -15.07 7.65 20.30
CA VAL A 136 -16.46 7.40 19.90
C VAL A 136 -16.81 5.93 20.19
N LYS A 137 -17.90 5.71 20.92
CA LYS A 137 -18.43 4.37 21.24
C LYS A 137 -19.61 4.05 20.32
N ASN A 138 -19.30 3.67 19.08
CA ASN A 138 -20.33 3.27 18.12
C ASN A 138 -20.91 1.90 18.51
N LYS A 139 -22.24 1.77 18.43
CA LYS A 139 -22.92 0.47 18.53
C LYS A 139 -22.94 -0.15 17.15
N TYR A 140 -22.41 -1.37 17.03
CA TYR A 140 -22.29 -2.07 15.76
C TYR A 140 -23.27 -3.25 15.66
N CYS A 141 -23.90 -3.37 14.51
CA CYS A 141 -24.85 -4.41 14.14
C CYS A 141 -24.19 -5.31 13.08
N PRO A 142 -24.31 -6.65 13.20
CA PRO A 142 -23.72 -7.57 12.25
C PRO A 142 -24.39 -7.46 10.88
N VAL A 143 -23.58 -7.46 9.82
CA VAL A 143 -24.02 -7.49 8.42
C VAL A 143 -23.54 -8.76 7.74
N LEU A 144 -22.29 -9.16 7.99
CA LEU A 144 -21.72 -10.42 7.50
C LEU A 144 -20.78 -10.98 8.55
N ASP A 145 -20.86 -12.28 8.80
CA ASP A 145 -19.84 -13.06 9.51
C ASP A 145 -19.71 -14.37 8.74
N GLU A 146 -18.69 -14.44 7.88
CA GLU A 146 -18.46 -15.54 6.96
C GLU A 146 -17.17 -16.25 7.36
N ASP A 147 -17.30 -17.51 7.76
CA ASP A 147 -16.19 -18.41 8.11
C ASP A 147 -15.92 -19.48 7.04
N PHE A 148 -16.67 -19.44 5.92
CA PHE A 148 -16.59 -20.36 4.79
C PHE A 148 -16.74 -21.85 5.15
N SER A 149 -17.17 -22.18 6.37
CA SER A 149 -17.36 -23.58 6.81
C SER A 149 -18.45 -24.31 6.01
N GLN A 150 -19.40 -23.55 5.45
CA GLN A 150 -20.50 -24.04 4.62
C GLN A 150 -20.26 -23.82 3.11
N GLY A 151 -19.03 -23.47 2.71
CA GLY A 151 -18.70 -23.10 1.33
C GLY A 151 -19.03 -21.64 1.01
N LEU A 152 -18.95 -21.28 -0.28
CA LEU A 152 -19.15 -19.90 -0.73
C LEU A 152 -20.63 -19.63 -1.03
N ASN A 153 -21.30 -18.80 -0.22
CA ASN A 153 -22.72 -18.50 -0.39
C ASN A 153 -23.01 -17.61 -1.62
N PRO A 154 -23.70 -18.11 -2.67
CA PRO A 154 -23.96 -17.35 -3.91
C PRO A 154 -25.03 -16.26 -3.78
N ASN A 155 -25.71 -16.17 -2.63
CA ASN A 155 -26.60 -15.05 -2.33
C ASN A 155 -25.81 -13.83 -1.81
N ILE A 156 -24.61 -14.06 -1.29
CA ILE A 156 -23.72 -13.02 -0.76
C ILE A 156 -22.64 -12.69 -1.78
N TRP A 157 -21.92 -13.70 -2.23
CA TRP A 157 -20.74 -13.58 -3.08
C TRP A 157 -21.07 -13.80 -4.55
N THR A 158 -20.55 -12.93 -5.41
CA THR A 158 -20.61 -13.04 -6.86
C THR A 158 -19.18 -13.14 -7.39
N LYS A 159 -18.90 -14.15 -8.22
CA LYS A 159 -17.66 -14.25 -9.00
C LYS A 159 -17.80 -13.38 -10.25
N GLU A 160 -16.81 -12.56 -10.53
CA GLU A 160 -16.73 -11.75 -11.74
C GLU A 160 -15.94 -12.51 -12.82
N VAL A 161 -16.38 -12.38 -14.08
CA VAL A 161 -15.82 -13.08 -15.24
C VAL A 161 -15.59 -12.09 -16.37
N GLU A 162 -14.34 -11.71 -16.58
CA GLU A 162 -13.89 -10.73 -17.57
C GLU A 162 -12.48 -11.03 -18.09
N VAL A 163 -12.18 -10.52 -19.29
CA VAL A 163 -10.86 -10.56 -19.96
C VAL A 163 -10.27 -9.17 -20.24
N GLY A 164 -10.97 -8.11 -19.79
CA GLY A 164 -10.67 -6.71 -20.12
C GLY A 164 -9.60 -6.03 -19.25
N GLY A 165 -9.12 -6.69 -18.20
CA GLY A 165 -8.06 -6.16 -17.32
C GLY A 165 -8.50 -5.02 -16.38
N TYR A 166 -9.81 -4.88 -16.15
CA TYR A 166 -10.42 -4.01 -15.12
C TYR A 166 -9.93 -2.56 -15.10
N GLY A 167 -9.63 -1.97 -16.27
CA GLY A 167 -9.13 -0.59 -16.38
C GLY A 167 -7.66 -0.40 -16.01
N ASN A 168 -7.01 -1.43 -15.46
CA ASN A 168 -5.60 -1.42 -15.05
C ASN A 168 -4.68 -2.16 -16.05
N GLY A 169 -5.26 -2.68 -17.14
CA GLY A 169 -4.53 -3.48 -18.13
C GLY A 169 -3.99 -4.80 -17.56
N GLN A 170 -4.69 -5.37 -16.58
CA GLN A 170 -4.32 -6.62 -15.92
C GLN A 170 -4.30 -7.81 -16.90
N PHE A 171 -3.54 -8.86 -16.57
CA PHE A 171 -3.20 -9.95 -17.49
C PHE A 171 -4.00 -11.23 -17.23
N GLU A 172 -4.86 -11.27 -16.22
CA GLU A 172 -5.74 -12.38 -15.96
C GLU A 172 -7.07 -12.33 -16.72
N GLU A 173 -7.55 -13.52 -17.08
CA GLU A 173 -8.97 -13.81 -17.21
C GLU A 173 -9.52 -14.17 -15.83
N THR A 174 -10.54 -13.48 -15.35
CA THR A 174 -11.27 -13.90 -14.15
C THR A 174 -12.32 -14.95 -14.51
N THR A 175 -12.48 -15.98 -13.68
CA THR A 175 -13.33 -17.12 -14.02
C THR A 175 -14.48 -17.33 -13.02
N GLY A 176 -15.55 -17.97 -13.51
CA GLY A 176 -16.75 -18.25 -12.73
C GLY A 176 -16.77 -19.64 -12.08
N GLY A 177 -15.90 -20.55 -12.51
CA GLY A 177 -15.84 -21.91 -11.97
C GLY A 177 -15.00 -21.99 -10.69
N ASP A 178 -14.83 -23.22 -10.20
CA ASP A 178 -14.09 -23.51 -8.97
C ASP A 178 -12.59 -23.73 -9.21
N GLU A 179 -12.09 -23.49 -10.41
CA GLU A 179 -10.66 -23.63 -10.74
C GLU A 179 -9.78 -22.52 -10.14
N ASN A 180 -10.34 -21.32 -9.95
CA ASN A 180 -9.61 -20.15 -9.45
C ASN A 180 -10.23 -19.56 -8.18
N VAL A 181 -11.52 -19.83 -7.92
CA VAL A 181 -12.21 -19.40 -6.70
C VAL A 181 -12.99 -20.55 -6.11
N TYR A 182 -12.55 -21.08 -4.97
CA TYR A 182 -13.17 -22.22 -4.31
C TYR A 182 -12.94 -22.17 -2.80
N VAL A 183 -13.63 -23.02 -2.04
CA VAL A 183 -13.38 -23.19 -0.61
C VAL A 183 -12.61 -24.49 -0.40
N ASP A 184 -11.50 -24.41 0.34
CA ASP A 184 -10.68 -25.55 0.72
C ASP A 184 -10.31 -25.46 2.20
N ASN A 185 -10.52 -26.56 2.94
CA ASN A 185 -10.27 -26.64 4.39
C ASN A 185 -10.91 -25.50 5.22
N GLY A 186 -12.09 -25.03 4.84
CA GLY A 186 -12.79 -23.92 5.51
C GLY A 186 -12.23 -22.54 5.19
N ASN A 187 -11.32 -22.42 4.22
CA ASN A 187 -10.81 -21.13 3.74
C ASN A 187 -11.26 -20.89 2.31
N LEU A 188 -11.66 -19.66 2.00
CA LEU A 188 -11.83 -19.21 0.63
C LEU A 188 -10.45 -19.05 -0.02
N ILE A 189 -10.27 -19.68 -1.18
CA ILE A 189 -9.06 -19.61 -2.00
C ILE A 189 -9.37 -18.83 -3.27
N VAL A 190 -8.59 -17.77 -3.52
CA VAL A 190 -8.55 -17.05 -4.80
C VAL A 190 -7.16 -17.25 -5.40
N LYS A 191 -7.05 -18.11 -6.41
CA LYS A 191 -5.78 -18.65 -6.93
C LYS A 191 -5.56 -18.25 -8.38
N ALA A 192 -4.32 -17.84 -8.68
CA ALA A 192 -3.85 -17.60 -10.04
C ALA A 192 -3.25 -18.87 -10.65
N THR A 193 -3.54 -19.12 -11.93
CA THR A 193 -3.05 -20.28 -12.71
C THR A 193 -2.65 -19.85 -14.12
N LEU A 194 -1.82 -20.63 -14.80
CA LEU A 194 -1.54 -20.40 -16.22
C LEU A 194 -2.79 -20.65 -17.08
N GLN A 195 -2.89 -19.91 -18.17
CA GLN A 195 -3.86 -20.19 -19.23
C GLN A 195 -3.43 -21.42 -20.05
N ASP A 196 -4.38 -22.06 -20.73
CA ASP A 196 -4.05 -23.12 -21.70
C ASP A 196 -3.15 -22.55 -22.81
N SER A 197 -1.92 -23.06 -22.89
CA SER A 197 -0.92 -22.63 -23.86
C SER A 197 -1.39 -22.80 -25.31
N LYS A 198 -2.31 -23.74 -25.58
CA LYS A 198 -2.86 -23.95 -26.92
C LYS A 198 -3.65 -22.75 -27.43
N LEU A 199 -4.30 -22.00 -26.52
CA LEU A 199 -5.07 -20.80 -26.83
C LEU A 199 -4.17 -19.57 -27.10
N LEU A 200 -2.90 -19.64 -26.69
CA LEU A 200 -1.89 -18.60 -26.84
C LEU A 200 -0.97 -18.86 -28.06
N GLN A 201 -0.79 -20.12 -28.45
CA GLN A 201 0.10 -20.55 -29.54
C GLN A 201 -0.59 -20.63 -30.90
N LYS A 202 -1.90 -20.39 -30.98
CA LYS A 202 -2.68 -20.41 -32.21
C LYS A 202 -3.70 -19.28 -32.21
N ASN A 203 -4.10 -18.83 -33.40
CA ASN A 203 -5.19 -17.87 -33.53
C ASN A 203 -6.45 -18.42 -32.85
N ASN A 204 -6.96 -17.68 -31.87
CA ASN A 204 -8.07 -18.10 -31.03
C ASN A 204 -8.86 -16.89 -30.55
N VAL A 205 -10.10 -17.11 -30.14
CA VAL A 205 -10.95 -16.08 -29.52
C VAL A 205 -11.60 -16.67 -28.27
N ILE A 206 -11.47 -15.98 -27.14
CA ILE A 206 -12.32 -16.17 -25.98
C ILE A 206 -13.50 -15.22 -26.14
N ASN A 207 -14.72 -15.76 -26.10
CA ASN A 207 -15.96 -14.99 -26.26
C ASN A 207 -16.95 -15.34 -25.15
N LEU A 208 -16.77 -14.68 -24.01
CA LEU A 208 -17.58 -14.87 -22.81
C LEU A 208 -19.04 -14.43 -22.99
N LEU A 209 -19.33 -13.60 -24.00
CA LEU A 209 -20.72 -13.24 -24.37
C LEU A 209 -21.44 -14.42 -25.00
N LYS A 210 -20.76 -15.14 -25.90
CA LYS A 210 -21.31 -16.34 -26.54
C LYS A 210 -21.50 -17.46 -25.52
N ASP A 211 -20.59 -17.55 -24.55
CA ASP A 211 -20.65 -18.54 -23.48
C ASP A 211 -21.68 -18.17 -22.39
N GLY A 212 -22.15 -16.92 -22.38
CA GLY A 212 -23.12 -16.42 -21.40
C GLY A 212 -22.55 -16.20 -20.00
N THR A 213 -21.23 -16.21 -19.85
CA THR A 213 -20.54 -16.14 -18.55
C THR A 213 -20.04 -14.74 -18.19
N CYS A 214 -19.90 -13.84 -19.16
CA CYS A 214 -19.36 -12.51 -18.90
C CYS A 214 -20.21 -11.72 -17.90
N THR A 215 -19.58 -11.14 -16.88
CA THR A 215 -20.26 -10.31 -15.89
C THR A 215 -20.25 -8.81 -16.24
N SER A 216 -19.45 -8.42 -17.23
CA SER A 216 -19.40 -7.04 -17.71
C SER A 216 -20.53 -6.71 -18.68
N LYS A 217 -20.88 -5.42 -18.74
CA LYS A 217 -21.71 -4.87 -19.82
C LYS A 217 -20.89 -4.29 -20.97
N VAL A 218 -19.57 -4.21 -20.81
CA VAL A 218 -18.66 -3.63 -21.81
C VAL A 218 -18.11 -4.75 -22.69
N TRP A 219 -18.31 -4.66 -24.00
CA TRP A 219 -17.92 -5.72 -24.95
C TRP A 219 -16.42 -6.07 -24.87
N SER A 220 -15.54 -5.07 -24.75
CA SER A 220 -14.09 -5.26 -24.66
C SER A 220 -13.66 -6.03 -23.41
N ASN A 221 -14.52 -6.14 -22.40
CA ASN A 221 -14.25 -6.90 -21.20
C ASN A 221 -14.69 -8.37 -21.32
N CYS A 222 -15.41 -8.73 -22.37
CA CYS A 222 -15.98 -10.06 -22.55
C CYS A 222 -15.35 -10.83 -23.72
N VAL A 223 -14.60 -10.16 -24.59
CA VAL A 223 -14.01 -10.77 -25.78
C VAL A 223 -12.53 -10.42 -25.87
N ALA A 224 -11.69 -11.46 -25.99
CA ALA A 224 -10.26 -11.32 -26.21
C ALA A 224 -9.83 -12.30 -27.30
N ALA A 225 -8.81 -11.94 -28.09
CA ALA A 225 -8.32 -12.76 -29.18
C ALA A 225 -6.80 -12.90 -29.15
N THR A 226 -6.35 -14.10 -29.47
CA THR A 226 -4.98 -14.38 -29.88
C THR A 226 -4.92 -14.23 -31.39
N ASN A 227 -4.05 -13.34 -31.87
CA ASN A 227 -3.73 -13.17 -33.27
C ASN A 227 -2.21 -13.25 -33.40
N LEU A 228 -1.73 -14.18 -34.22
CA LEU A 228 -0.33 -14.42 -34.50
C LEU A 228 -0.01 -14.12 -35.98
N THR A 229 -0.99 -13.63 -36.75
CA THR A 229 -0.85 -13.34 -38.17
C THR A 229 -0.25 -11.95 -38.38
N GLY A 230 0.74 -11.83 -39.27
CA GLY A 230 1.19 -10.53 -39.80
C GLY A 230 1.93 -9.62 -38.81
N GLY A 231 2.57 -10.18 -37.78
CA GLY A 231 3.38 -9.43 -36.81
C GLY A 231 2.59 -8.71 -35.71
N ASN A 232 1.25 -8.76 -35.75
CA ASN A 232 0.39 -8.27 -34.68
C ASN A 232 0.24 -9.35 -33.60
N ASN A 233 1.25 -9.49 -32.73
CA ASN A 233 1.35 -10.54 -31.72
C ASN A 233 0.49 -10.27 -30.46
N THR A 234 -0.80 -10.01 -30.63
CA THR A 234 -1.74 -9.86 -29.50
C THR A 234 -2.20 -11.23 -29.01
N ILE A 235 -2.24 -11.42 -27.70
CA ILE A 235 -2.71 -12.67 -27.08
C ILE A 235 -3.88 -12.41 -26.14
N ILE A 236 -4.72 -13.43 -25.92
CA ILE A 236 -5.67 -13.46 -24.79
C ILE A 236 -4.93 -13.31 -23.45
N PRO A 237 -5.63 -13.05 -22.33
CA PRO A 237 -5.01 -13.10 -21.00
C PRO A 237 -4.17 -14.38 -20.78
N PRO A 238 -2.86 -14.26 -20.52
CA PRO A 238 -1.95 -15.41 -20.38
C PRO A 238 -2.14 -16.21 -19.09
N VAL A 239 -2.94 -15.70 -18.15
CA VAL A 239 -3.21 -16.35 -16.86
C VAL A 239 -4.70 -16.29 -16.56
N ARG A 240 -5.14 -17.15 -15.64
CA ARG A 240 -6.50 -17.16 -15.08
C ARG A 240 -6.42 -16.88 -13.59
N SER A 241 -7.42 -16.20 -13.04
CA SER A 241 -7.49 -15.88 -11.62
C SER A 241 -8.95 -15.66 -11.18
N GLY A 242 -9.13 -15.11 -9.99
CA GLY A 242 -10.44 -14.85 -9.42
C GLY A 242 -10.61 -13.42 -8.90
N ARG A 243 -11.85 -12.93 -9.04
CA ARG A 243 -12.35 -11.70 -8.41
C ARG A 243 -13.76 -11.96 -7.95
N ILE A 244 -14.02 -11.73 -6.67
CA ILE A 244 -15.35 -11.87 -6.08
C ILE A 244 -15.78 -10.60 -5.38
N ASN A 245 -17.09 -10.39 -5.30
CA ASN A 245 -17.65 -9.25 -4.59
C ASN A 245 -18.92 -9.60 -3.80
N THR A 246 -19.25 -8.76 -2.82
CA THR A 246 -20.46 -8.90 -2.00
C THR A 246 -21.64 -8.04 -2.46
N LYS A 247 -21.56 -7.40 -3.64
CA LYS A 247 -22.48 -6.33 -4.09
C LYS A 247 -23.95 -6.71 -3.98
N LYS A 248 -24.26 -7.98 -4.29
CA LYS A 248 -25.62 -8.53 -4.29
C LYS A 248 -26.19 -8.71 -2.88
N GLY A 249 -25.37 -9.11 -1.90
CA GLY A 249 -25.87 -9.59 -0.60
C GLY A 249 -25.40 -8.82 0.63
N ALA A 250 -24.16 -8.33 0.68
CA ALA A 250 -23.63 -7.63 1.84
C ALA A 250 -22.95 -6.30 1.46
N ASN A 251 -23.45 -5.21 2.03
CA ASN A 251 -22.95 -3.86 1.84
C ASN A 251 -23.12 -3.10 3.16
N ILE A 252 -22.22 -2.16 3.44
CA ILE A 252 -22.29 -1.33 4.64
C ILE A 252 -22.10 0.14 4.31
N LYS A 253 -22.72 1.01 5.10
CA LYS A 253 -22.38 2.42 5.20
C LYS A 253 -22.01 2.71 6.65
N TYR A 254 -20.77 3.12 6.88
CA TYR A 254 -20.18 3.33 8.21
C TYR A 254 -20.15 2.06 9.05
N GLY A 255 -18.98 1.67 9.53
CA GLY A 255 -18.83 0.35 10.12
C GLY A 255 -17.41 -0.06 10.37
N ARG A 256 -17.28 -1.37 10.55
CA ARG A 256 -16.01 -2.08 10.61
C ARG A 256 -16.05 -3.24 9.65
N ILE A 257 -14.94 -3.44 8.94
CA ILE A 257 -14.69 -4.66 8.17
C ILE A 257 -13.37 -5.25 8.66
N GLU A 258 -13.34 -6.55 8.86
CA GLU A 258 -12.13 -7.30 9.18
C GLU A 258 -12.09 -8.53 8.27
N VAL A 259 -11.03 -8.65 7.46
CA VAL A 259 -10.78 -9.80 6.59
C VAL A 259 -9.51 -10.48 7.05
N THR A 260 -9.61 -11.71 7.52
CA THR A 260 -8.44 -12.50 7.91
C THR A 260 -7.95 -13.29 6.71
N ALA A 261 -6.79 -12.93 6.18
CA ALA A 261 -6.24 -13.51 4.98
C ALA A 261 -4.72 -13.68 5.02
N LYS A 262 -4.22 -14.67 4.27
CA LYS A 262 -2.81 -14.85 3.94
C LYS A 262 -2.61 -14.43 2.48
N LEU A 263 -1.65 -13.55 2.23
CA LEU A 263 -1.40 -13.00 0.89
C LEU A 263 -0.53 -13.96 0.05
N PRO A 264 -0.57 -13.85 -1.30
CA PRO A 264 0.22 -14.68 -2.19
C PRO A 264 1.72 -14.38 -2.15
N GLU A 265 2.50 -15.34 -2.65
CA GLU A 265 3.92 -15.22 -2.96
C GLU A 265 4.20 -15.67 -4.40
N GLY A 266 4.76 -14.76 -5.18
CA GLY A 266 5.06 -14.94 -6.59
C GLY A 266 5.15 -13.62 -7.33
N ASP A 267 6.11 -13.51 -8.23
CA ASP A 267 6.30 -12.30 -9.02
C ASP A 267 5.05 -11.93 -9.82
N TRP A 268 4.79 -10.62 -9.86
CA TRP A 268 3.72 -10.00 -10.65
C TRP A 268 2.30 -10.31 -10.15
N LEU A 269 2.15 -10.98 -9.01
CA LEU A 269 0.87 -11.13 -8.34
C LEU A 269 0.46 -9.83 -7.64
N TRP A 270 -0.81 -9.47 -7.72
CA TRP A 270 -1.38 -8.26 -7.15
C TRP A 270 -2.66 -8.59 -6.38
N PRO A 271 -2.55 -9.01 -5.10
CA PRO A 271 -3.70 -9.22 -4.24
C PRO A 271 -4.32 -7.89 -3.80
N ALA A 272 -5.65 -7.85 -3.72
CA ALA A 272 -6.38 -6.72 -3.16
C ALA A 272 -7.62 -7.16 -2.35
N ILE A 273 -7.87 -6.45 -1.25
CA ILE A 273 -9.11 -6.48 -0.47
C ILE A 273 -9.56 -5.03 -0.36
N TRP A 274 -10.68 -4.71 -0.99
CA TRP A 274 -11.06 -3.33 -1.27
C TRP A 274 -12.57 -3.22 -1.43
N MET A 275 -13.07 -2.01 -1.63
CA MET A 275 -14.49 -1.75 -1.70
C MET A 275 -14.86 -0.74 -2.78
N LEU A 276 -16.01 -0.97 -3.39
CA LEU A 276 -16.65 -0.03 -4.31
C LEU A 276 -18.05 0.35 -3.83
N PRO A 277 -18.57 1.51 -4.23
CA PRO A 277 -19.92 1.94 -3.88
C PRO A 277 -20.94 1.04 -4.57
N LYS A 278 -21.97 0.62 -3.84
CA LYS A 278 -23.09 -0.18 -4.36
C LYS A 278 -23.79 0.53 -5.52
N THR A 279 -23.94 1.86 -5.40
CA THR A 279 -24.51 2.74 -6.41
C THR A 279 -23.54 3.87 -6.74
N SER A 280 -23.40 4.19 -8.02
CA SER A 280 -22.55 5.29 -8.49
C SER A 280 -23.25 6.65 -8.35
N LYS A 281 -23.64 7.03 -7.12
CA LYS A 281 -24.45 8.23 -6.84
C LYS A 281 -23.86 9.53 -7.41
N TYR A 282 -22.54 9.67 -7.37
CA TYR A 282 -21.83 10.86 -7.83
C TYR A 282 -21.27 10.73 -9.25
N GLY A 283 -21.65 9.66 -9.97
CA GLY A 283 -21.18 9.36 -11.31
C GLY A 283 -20.05 8.32 -11.34
N PRO A 284 -19.39 8.15 -12.50
CA PRO A 284 -18.39 7.10 -12.70
C PRO A 284 -17.18 7.31 -11.78
N TRP A 285 -16.39 6.24 -11.61
CA TRP A 285 -15.13 6.29 -10.89
C TRP A 285 -14.22 7.44 -11.40
N PRO A 286 -13.52 8.18 -10.53
CA PRO A 286 -13.42 8.02 -9.08
C PRO A 286 -14.48 8.82 -8.30
N ARG A 287 -15.47 9.44 -8.96
CA ARG A 287 -16.41 10.37 -8.31
C ARG A 287 -17.22 9.75 -7.18
N SER A 288 -17.56 8.46 -7.29
CA SER A 288 -18.33 7.74 -6.27
C SER A 288 -17.47 7.04 -5.23
N GLY A 289 -16.14 7.18 -5.29
CA GLY A 289 -15.20 6.66 -4.30
C GLY A 289 -14.76 5.20 -4.53
N GLU A 290 -13.62 4.86 -3.93
CA GLU A 290 -13.05 3.51 -3.77
C GLU A 290 -12.31 3.45 -2.44
N ILE A 291 -12.41 2.34 -1.71
CA ILE A 291 -11.71 2.15 -0.44
C ILE A 291 -10.83 0.91 -0.55
N ASP A 292 -9.52 1.10 -0.67
CA ASP A 292 -8.56 0.00 -0.66
C ASP A 292 -8.13 -0.27 0.76
N ILE A 293 -8.68 -1.35 1.34
CA ILE A 293 -8.30 -1.79 2.68
C ILE A 293 -6.84 -2.26 2.61
N ILE A 294 -6.53 -3.14 1.65
CA ILE A 294 -5.16 -3.48 1.28
C ILE A 294 -5.01 -3.75 -0.21
N GLU A 295 -3.84 -3.36 -0.70
CA GLU A 295 -3.21 -3.86 -1.91
C GLU A 295 -1.76 -4.26 -1.58
N SER A 296 -1.22 -5.24 -2.29
CA SER A 296 0.18 -5.65 -2.15
C SER A 296 0.75 -6.16 -3.47
N ARG A 297 2.05 -6.50 -3.46
CA ARG A 297 2.72 -7.22 -4.55
C ARG A 297 3.14 -8.58 -4.02
N GLY A 298 2.92 -9.65 -4.76
CA GLY A 298 3.42 -10.97 -4.40
C GLY A 298 4.92 -11.15 -4.63
N ASN A 299 5.58 -10.20 -5.32
CA ASN A 299 7.02 -10.18 -5.51
C ASN A 299 7.75 -10.31 -4.18
N ASN A 300 8.96 -10.87 -4.20
CA ASN A 300 9.78 -10.96 -2.99
C ASN A 300 10.05 -9.57 -2.36
N TRP A 301 10.24 -9.52 -1.04
CA TRP A 301 10.56 -8.30 -0.27
C TRP A 301 11.73 -7.46 -0.81
N THR A 302 12.61 -8.04 -1.63
CA THR A 302 13.68 -7.34 -2.34
C THR A 302 13.19 -6.44 -3.49
N TYR A 303 11.90 -6.50 -3.85
CA TYR A 303 11.30 -5.61 -4.85
C TYR A 303 11.38 -4.15 -4.39
N LYS A 304 12.00 -3.28 -5.20
CA LYS A 304 12.38 -1.91 -4.79
C LYS A 304 11.25 -1.03 -4.27
N GLN A 305 10.01 -1.22 -4.74
CA GLN A 305 8.86 -0.43 -4.30
C GLN A 305 8.04 -1.09 -3.17
N GLY A 306 8.50 -2.22 -2.63
CA GLY A 306 7.79 -3.08 -1.70
C GLY A 306 7.22 -4.31 -2.37
N GLY A 307 7.60 -5.49 -1.86
CA GLY A 307 7.06 -6.77 -2.29
C GLY A 307 5.99 -7.26 -1.33
N ASN A 308 6.01 -8.56 -1.05
CA ASN A 308 5.10 -9.26 -0.14
C ASN A 308 5.28 -8.87 1.33
N ASP A 309 6.27 -8.03 1.65
CA ASP A 309 6.49 -7.41 2.95
C ASP A 309 5.77 -6.06 3.12
N ILE A 310 5.12 -5.54 2.08
CA ILE A 310 4.44 -4.24 2.13
C ILE A 310 2.98 -4.37 1.70
N ILE A 311 2.08 -3.78 2.50
CA ILE A 311 0.71 -3.46 2.11
C ILE A 311 0.56 -1.95 1.88
N SER A 312 -0.36 -1.59 0.99
CA SER A 312 -0.80 -0.23 0.73
C SER A 312 -2.29 -0.12 1.01
N SER A 313 -2.73 0.98 1.58
CA SER A 313 -4.15 1.35 1.64
C SER A 313 -4.32 2.70 0.98
N ALA A 314 -5.43 2.90 0.28
CA ALA A 314 -5.74 4.13 -0.42
C ALA A 314 -7.25 4.42 -0.40
N LEU A 315 -7.59 5.68 -0.66
CA LEU A 315 -8.95 6.08 -0.98
C LEU A 315 -8.89 6.75 -2.34
N HIS A 316 -9.61 6.27 -3.35
CA HIS A 316 -9.72 6.95 -4.63
C HIS A 316 -10.95 7.86 -4.64
N TRP A 317 -10.77 9.09 -5.10
CA TRP A 317 -11.81 10.12 -5.13
C TRP A 317 -11.33 11.30 -5.98
N GLY A 318 -12.20 11.85 -6.82
CA GLY A 318 -11.86 13.01 -7.64
C GLY A 318 -12.94 13.35 -8.65
N PRO A 319 -12.84 14.52 -9.32
CA PRO A 319 -13.81 14.94 -10.32
C PRO A 319 -13.73 14.12 -11.62
N ASN A 320 -12.61 13.44 -11.91
CA ASN A 320 -12.46 12.51 -13.03
C ASN A 320 -11.21 11.64 -12.82
N SER A 321 -10.99 10.67 -13.73
CA SER A 321 -9.85 9.73 -13.65
C SER A 321 -8.48 10.40 -13.73
N ALA A 322 -8.35 11.54 -14.43
CA ALA A 322 -7.09 12.28 -14.53
C ALA A 322 -6.75 13.03 -13.22
N ASN A 323 -7.77 13.35 -12.42
CA ASN A 323 -7.68 14.13 -11.19
C ASN A 323 -8.06 13.27 -9.98
N ASP A 324 -7.61 12.03 -9.95
CA ASP A 324 -7.79 11.15 -8.81
C ASP A 324 -6.89 11.56 -7.62
N GLY A 325 -7.51 11.77 -6.47
CA GLY A 325 -6.92 12.32 -5.25
C GLY A 325 -6.25 11.31 -4.33
N TRP A 326 -6.15 10.03 -4.73
CA TRP A 326 -5.63 8.94 -3.90
C TRP A 326 -4.27 9.21 -3.26
N TRP A 327 -3.40 9.96 -3.94
CA TRP A 327 -2.06 10.32 -3.47
C TRP A 327 -2.08 11.14 -2.16
N LYS A 328 -3.21 11.76 -1.81
CA LYS A 328 -3.42 12.50 -0.55
C LYS A 328 -3.96 11.64 0.60
N THR A 329 -4.41 10.42 0.31
CA THR A 329 -5.13 9.53 1.24
C THR A 329 -4.64 8.09 1.17
N ASN A 330 -3.39 7.90 0.75
CA ASN A 330 -2.73 6.60 0.77
C ASN A 330 -1.63 6.55 1.81
N ASN A 331 -1.35 5.34 2.26
CA ASN A 331 -0.14 5.05 3.02
C ASN A 331 0.27 3.60 2.82
N LYS A 332 1.53 3.30 3.11
CA LYS A 332 2.08 1.95 3.08
C LYS A 332 2.50 1.52 4.46
N ARG A 333 2.40 0.22 4.72
CA ARG A 333 2.91 -0.38 5.95
C ARG A 333 3.75 -1.61 5.63
N LYS A 334 4.94 -1.64 6.21
CA LYS A 334 5.86 -2.76 6.11
C LYS A 334 5.63 -3.74 7.25
N ALA A 335 5.68 -5.03 6.95
CA ALA A 335 5.72 -6.11 7.92
C ALA A 335 7.07 -6.11 8.66
N LEU A 336 7.04 -6.25 9.99
CA LEU A 336 8.25 -6.27 10.80
C LEU A 336 8.81 -7.69 10.87
N HIS A 337 10.02 -7.88 10.33
CA HIS A 337 10.74 -9.17 10.35
C HIS A 337 9.96 -10.36 9.76
N THR A 338 9.00 -10.11 8.87
CA THR A 338 8.17 -11.12 8.22
C THR A 338 7.60 -10.59 6.90
N THR A 339 6.78 -11.39 6.22
CA THR A 339 5.98 -10.98 5.06
C THR A 339 4.50 -11.20 5.37
N TYR A 340 3.62 -10.55 4.59
CA TYR A 340 2.18 -10.81 4.67
C TYR A 340 1.77 -12.13 3.99
N SER A 341 2.70 -12.81 3.32
CA SER A 341 2.52 -14.16 2.76
C SER A 341 2.85 -15.29 3.75
N ALA A 342 3.61 -15.00 4.82
CA ALA A 342 4.09 -16.01 5.77
C ALA A 342 2.98 -16.64 6.63
N GLY A 343 1.83 -15.98 6.77
CA GLY A 343 0.71 -16.45 7.57
C GLY A 343 -0.50 -15.54 7.49
N PHE A 344 -1.56 -15.90 8.21
CA PHE A 344 -2.78 -15.10 8.27
C PHE A 344 -2.54 -13.78 8.99
N ASN A 345 -3.04 -12.71 8.39
CA ASN A 345 -3.13 -11.39 8.97
C ASN A 345 -4.58 -10.92 8.87
N MET A 346 -5.04 -10.17 9.87
CA MET A 346 -6.34 -9.50 9.80
C MET A 346 -6.15 -8.13 9.19
N PHE A 347 -6.83 -7.85 8.08
CA PHE A 347 -6.84 -6.56 7.42
C PHE A 347 -8.17 -5.87 7.72
N GLY A 348 -8.08 -4.71 8.35
CA GLY A 348 -9.21 -4.04 8.96
C GLY A 348 -9.48 -2.66 8.38
N LEU A 349 -10.75 -2.28 8.38
CA LEU A 349 -11.26 -0.94 8.10
C LEU A 349 -12.17 -0.52 9.25
N GLU A 350 -12.01 0.70 9.74
CA GLU A 350 -13.01 1.36 10.59
C GLU A 350 -13.37 2.70 9.94
N TRP A 351 -14.67 2.92 9.78
CA TRP A 351 -15.21 3.99 8.95
C TRP A 351 -16.45 4.60 9.61
N SER A 352 -16.48 5.92 9.65
CA SER A 352 -17.61 6.73 10.08
C SER A 352 -17.76 8.00 9.23
N GLU A 353 -18.73 8.82 9.61
CA GLU A 353 -18.97 10.17 9.09
C GLU A 353 -17.78 11.09 9.30
N LYS A 354 -16.99 10.84 10.35
CA LYS A 354 -15.92 11.75 10.80
C LYS A 354 -14.53 11.30 10.38
N TYR A 355 -14.32 10.00 10.18
CA TYR A 355 -13.04 9.46 9.79
C TYR A 355 -13.14 8.10 9.11
N LEU A 356 -12.05 7.71 8.47
CA LEU A 356 -11.82 6.38 7.93
C LEU A 356 -10.37 6.01 8.17
N PHE A 357 -10.12 4.83 8.73
CA PHE A 357 -8.77 4.30 8.84
C PHE A 357 -8.72 2.80 8.57
N THR A 358 -7.60 2.37 8.03
CA THR A 358 -7.30 0.94 7.83
C THR A 358 -6.22 0.50 8.81
N TYR A 359 -6.15 -0.79 9.11
CA TYR A 359 -5.20 -1.34 10.05
C TYR A 359 -4.90 -2.81 9.76
N VAL A 360 -3.84 -3.33 10.37
CA VAL A 360 -3.46 -4.73 10.25
C VAL A 360 -3.27 -5.37 11.62
N ASN A 361 -3.88 -6.53 11.85
CA ASN A 361 -3.89 -7.35 13.08
C ASN A 361 -4.52 -6.69 14.32
N THR A 362 -4.33 -5.39 14.53
CA THR A 362 -4.96 -4.63 15.61
C THR A 362 -5.15 -3.18 15.18
N ARG A 363 -6.19 -2.52 15.70
CA ARG A 363 -6.49 -1.11 15.43
C ARG A 363 -5.35 -0.15 15.81
N LEU A 364 -4.40 -0.59 16.64
CA LEU A 364 -3.20 0.17 16.98
C LEU A 364 -2.16 0.20 15.84
N LEU A 365 -2.17 -0.78 14.94
CA LEU A 365 -1.27 -0.87 13.79
C LEU A 365 -1.97 -0.29 12.55
N GLN A 366 -2.33 0.99 12.63
CA GLN A 366 -2.97 1.71 11.53
C GLN A 366 -2.09 1.76 10.29
N VAL A 367 -2.68 1.60 9.11
CA VAL A 367 -2.00 1.79 7.82
C VAL A 367 -2.28 3.20 7.33
N THR A 368 -3.54 3.55 7.00
CA THR A 368 -3.94 4.92 6.66
C THR A 368 -4.96 5.48 7.64
N TYR A 369 -5.00 6.80 7.80
CA TYR A 369 -6.03 7.53 8.56
C TYR A 369 -6.43 8.79 7.79
N THR A 370 -7.72 8.92 7.49
CA THR A 370 -8.32 10.08 6.84
C THR A 370 -9.43 10.63 7.72
N ASN A 371 -9.36 11.90 8.08
CA ASN A 371 -10.46 12.60 8.76
C ASN A 371 -11.33 13.36 7.76
N PHE A 372 -12.59 13.56 8.07
CA PHE A 372 -13.57 14.27 7.25
C PHE A 372 -13.92 15.64 7.83
N LYS A 373 -12.94 16.35 8.43
CA LYS A 373 -13.14 17.70 8.97
C LYS A 373 -13.39 18.77 7.90
N LYS A 374 -13.07 18.47 6.64
CA LYS A 374 -13.28 19.35 5.49
C LYS A 374 -13.77 18.53 4.29
N PRO A 375 -14.55 19.12 3.38
CA PRO A 375 -14.99 18.47 2.15
C PRO A 375 -13.85 17.86 1.35
N MET A 376 -14.08 16.68 0.75
CA MET A 376 -13.05 16.00 -0.04
C MET A 376 -12.61 16.83 -1.25
N TYR A 377 -13.52 17.54 -1.95
CA TYR A 377 -13.12 18.43 -3.06
C TYR A 377 -12.08 19.47 -2.63
N GLN A 378 -12.31 20.11 -1.47
CA GLN A 378 -11.38 21.07 -0.89
C GLN A 378 -10.07 20.41 -0.42
N ARG A 379 -10.11 19.16 0.05
CA ARG A 379 -8.89 18.38 0.33
C ARG A 379 -8.08 18.16 -0.95
N GLY A 380 -8.76 17.95 -2.08
CA GLY A 380 -8.16 17.66 -3.39
C GLY A 380 -7.35 18.82 -3.92
N GLY A 381 -7.84 20.05 -3.72
CA GLY A 381 -7.21 21.23 -4.30
C GLY A 381 -7.03 21.05 -5.82
N PHE A 382 -8.06 20.51 -6.46
CA PHE A 382 -8.07 20.23 -7.89
C PHE A 382 -8.00 21.54 -8.68
N PRO A 383 -7.38 21.54 -9.87
CA PRO A 383 -7.33 22.73 -10.72
C PRO A 383 -8.73 23.14 -11.18
N ASP A 384 -8.93 24.39 -11.55
CA ASP A 384 -10.21 24.87 -12.08
C ASP A 384 -10.51 24.28 -13.48
N VAL A 385 -9.46 23.92 -14.22
CA VAL A 385 -9.52 23.37 -15.57
C VAL A 385 -8.59 22.17 -15.70
N ASP A 386 -9.05 21.16 -16.43
CA ASP A 386 -8.28 19.98 -16.79
C ASP A 386 -7.26 20.29 -17.91
N GLN A 387 -6.35 19.37 -18.19
CA GLN A 387 -5.31 19.53 -19.23
C GLN A 387 -5.87 19.82 -20.63
N ASN A 388 -7.09 19.38 -20.91
CA ASN A 388 -7.79 19.62 -22.18
C ASN A 388 -8.63 20.90 -22.19
N GLY A 389 -8.56 21.73 -21.14
CA GLY A 389 -9.32 22.97 -20.99
C GLY A 389 -10.76 22.80 -20.49
N THR A 390 -11.20 21.58 -20.17
CA THR A 390 -12.53 21.35 -19.58
C THR A 390 -12.55 21.85 -18.14
N ARG A 391 -13.55 22.66 -17.80
CA ARG A 391 -13.76 23.12 -16.42
C ARG A 391 -14.06 21.92 -15.50
N LEU A 392 -13.40 21.88 -14.35
CA LEU A 392 -13.68 20.90 -13.32
C LEU A 392 -14.72 21.47 -12.35
N ASP A 393 -15.86 20.80 -12.29
CA ASP A 393 -16.91 21.09 -11.32
C ASP A 393 -16.82 20.12 -10.14
N ASP A 394 -17.19 20.60 -8.95
CA ASP A 394 -17.25 19.78 -7.74
C ASP A 394 -18.40 18.76 -7.84
N PRO A 395 -18.11 17.45 -7.99
CA PRO A 395 -19.14 16.43 -8.12
C PRO A 395 -19.95 16.22 -6.83
N TRP A 396 -19.49 16.76 -5.70
CA TRP A 396 -20.08 16.62 -4.39
C TRP A 396 -20.69 17.93 -3.86
N ALA A 397 -20.80 18.97 -4.69
CA ALA A 397 -21.37 20.26 -4.28
C ALA A 397 -22.80 20.15 -3.74
N ALA A 398 -23.57 19.18 -4.21
CA ALA A 398 -24.94 18.89 -3.75
C ALA A 398 -25.01 17.82 -2.65
N ALA A 399 -23.87 17.30 -2.18
CA ALA A 399 -23.85 16.34 -1.08
C ALA A 399 -24.13 17.06 0.25
N ASN A 400 -24.89 16.39 1.12
CA ASN A 400 -25.19 16.92 2.45
C ASN A 400 -24.06 16.66 3.45
N ASP A 401 -23.22 15.66 3.18
CA ASP A 401 -22.17 15.21 4.09
C ASP A 401 -20.77 15.61 3.58
N VAL A 402 -19.95 16.12 4.49
CA VAL A 402 -18.57 16.57 4.22
C VAL A 402 -17.62 15.45 3.80
N ASN A 403 -18.01 14.19 4.05
CA ASN A 403 -17.22 13.01 3.74
C ASN A 403 -17.55 12.39 2.38
N ALA A 404 -18.46 12.98 1.59
CA ALA A 404 -18.70 12.55 0.21
C ALA A 404 -17.36 12.46 -0.57
N PRO A 405 -17.11 11.38 -1.32
CA PRO A 405 -18.07 10.34 -1.71
C PRO A 405 -18.21 9.14 -0.76
N PHE A 406 -17.52 9.15 0.39
CA PHE A 406 -17.52 8.06 1.37
C PHE A 406 -18.72 8.14 2.33
N ASP A 407 -19.87 8.55 1.80
CA ASP A 407 -21.15 8.73 2.49
C ASP A 407 -22.26 7.79 1.93
N GLN A 408 -21.87 6.83 1.08
CA GLN A 408 -22.77 5.85 0.43
C GLN A 408 -22.53 4.44 0.95
N GLU A 409 -23.38 3.47 0.58
CA GLU A 409 -23.12 2.05 0.86
C GLU A 409 -22.00 1.52 -0.04
N PHE A 410 -21.04 0.79 0.54
CA PHE A 410 -19.96 0.12 -0.17
C PHE A 410 -20.05 -1.40 0.01
N TYR A 411 -19.64 -2.14 -1.01
CA TYR A 411 -19.52 -3.60 -0.99
C TYR A 411 -18.06 -4.04 -1.07
N LEU A 412 -17.75 -5.20 -0.50
CA LEU A 412 -16.40 -5.75 -0.43
C LEU A 412 -16.04 -6.47 -1.74
N ILE A 413 -14.78 -6.39 -2.14
CA ILE A 413 -14.16 -7.08 -3.27
C ILE A 413 -12.88 -7.75 -2.78
N ILE A 414 -12.68 -9.00 -3.18
CA ILE A 414 -11.45 -9.75 -2.96
C ILE A 414 -11.00 -10.31 -4.30
N ASN A 415 -9.77 -10.03 -4.70
CA ASN A 415 -9.21 -10.55 -5.94
C ASN A 415 -7.70 -10.80 -5.86
N LEU A 416 -7.23 -11.56 -6.84
CA LEU A 416 -5.83 -11.73 -7.14
C LEU A 416 -5.57 -11.35 -8.60
N ALA A 417 -5.19 -10.10 -8.86
CA ALA A 417 -4.78 -9.68 -10.18
C ALA A 417 -3.36 -10.17 -10.50
N VAL A 418 -3.00 -10.19 -11.78
CA VAL A 418 -1.67 -10.55 -12.26
C VAL A 418 -1.19 -9.55 -13.30
N GLY A 419 0.01 -9.01 -13.12
CA GLY A 419 0.56 -7.98 -14.00
C GLY A 419 -0.31 -6.72 -14.04
N GLY A 420 -0.19 -5.95 -15.11
CA GLY A 420 -0.88 -4.67 -15.28
C GLY A 420 -0.05 -3.67 -16.07
N THR A 421 -0.73 -2.72 -16.74
CA THR A 421 -0.09 -1.67 -17.56
C THR A 421 -0.34 -0.27 -17.02
N ASN A 422 -0.65 -0.14 -15.73
CA ASN A 422 -1.04 1.11 -15.08
C ASN A 422 0.07 1.72 -14.21
N GLY A 423 1.30 1.21 -14.28
CA GLY A 423 2.42 1.66 -13.45
C GLY A 423 2.53 0.99 -12.08
N TRP A 424 1.61 0.08 -11.69
CA TRP A 424 1.72 -0.65 -10.41
C TRP A 424 3.03 -1.44 -10.31
N PHE A 425 3.45 -2.05 -11.41
CA PHE A 425 4.80 -2.60 -11.56
C PHE A 425 5.63 -1.62 -12.39
N GLN A 426 6.69 -1.06 -11.82
CA GLN A 426 7.43 0.01 -12.47
C GLN A 426 8.26 -0.48 -13.68
N ASP A 427 8.12 0.22 -14.80
CA ASP A 427 8.91 -0.02 -16.02
C ASP A 427 10.43 0.03 -15.79
N GLY A 428 11.15 -0.92 -16.39
CA GLY A 428 12.61 -1.01 -16.32
C GLY A 428 13.19 -1.26 -14.92
N LYS A 429 12.37 -1.71 -13.95
CA LYS A 429 12.79 -2.02 -12.58
C LYS A 429 12.52 -3.47 -12.23
N SER A 430 13.33 -3.99 -11.30
CA SER A 430 13.14 -5.29 -10.64
C SER A 430 12.90 -6.47 -11.61
N GLY A 431 13.48 -6.41 -12.81
CA GLY A 431 13.35 -7.47 -13.81
C GLY A 431 11.95 -7.59 -14.45
N LYS A 432 11.12 -6.54 -14.41
CA LYS A 432 9.82 -6.53 -15.10
C LYS A 432 9.98 -6.84 -16.59
N PRO A 433 9.33 -7.89 -17.13
CA PRO A 433 9.54 -8.32 -18.51
C PRO A 433 8.73 -7.57 -19.58
N TRP A 434 7.78 -6.72 -19.18
CA TRP A 434 6.96 -5.91 -20.10
C TRP A 434 7.10 -4.41 -19.80
N TYR A 435 6.73 -3.59 -20.79
CA TYR A 435 6.53 -2.15 -20.64
C TYR A 435 5.04 -1.81 -20.70
N ASP A 436 4.61 -0.83 -19.91
CA ASP A 436 3.19 -0.47 -19.83
C ASP A 436 2.62 0.05 -21.16
N ALA A 437 3.43 0.78 -21.93
CA ALA A 437 3.04 1.29 -23.24
C ALA A 437 3.18 0.26 -24.38
N SER A 438 3.67 -0.96 -24.10
CA SER A 438 3.86 -1.99 -25.12
C SER A 438 2.51 -2.56 -25.57
N PRO A 439 2.18 -2.55 -26.88
CA PRO A 439 0.97 -3.19 -27.40
C PRO A 439 1.03 -4.73 -27.24
N THR A 440 2.20 -5.29 -26.99
CA THR A 440 2.44 -6.72 -26.77
C THR A 440 2.75 -7.05 -25.31
N ALA A 441 2.45 -6.17 -24.35
CA ALA A 441 2.81 -6.35 -22.94
C ALA A 441 2.41 -7.74 -22.35
N LYS A 442 1.23 -8.24 -22.69
CA LYS A 442 0.78 -9.60 -22.29
C LYS A 442 1.68 -10.69 -22.90
N ASN A 443 2.09 -10.53 -24.16
CA ASN A 443 2.97 -11.45 -24.84
C ASN A 443 4.37 -11.43 -24.23
N ASP A 444 4.94 -10.24 -24.02
CA ASP A 444 6.24 -10.07 -23.36
C ASP A 444 6.25 -10.72 -21.96
N PHE A 445 5.14 -10.57 -21.22
CA PHE A 445 4.91 -11.28 -19.96
C PHE A 445 4.87 -12.81 -20.13
N TRP A 446 4.13 -13.33 -21.11
CA TRP A 446 4.01 -14.76 -21.37
C TRP A 446 5.33 -15.41 -21.81
N ASP A 447 6.11 -14.72 -22.64
CA ASP A 447 7.40 -15.20 -23.14
C ASP A 447 8.44 -15.27 -22.01
N ALA A 448 8.33 -14.39 -21.01
CA ALA A 448 9.18 -14.41 -19.82
C ALA A 448 8.72 -15.41 -18.73
N ARG A 449 7.71 -16.26 -18.97
CA ARG A 449 7.15 -17.17 -17.94
C ARG A 449 8.16 -18.09 -17.29
N ASP A 450 9.18 -18.53 -18.02
CA ASP A 450 10.22 -19.39 -17.47
C ASP A 450 11.07 -18.68 -16.40
N GLN A 451 11.02 -17.34 -16.36
CA GLN A 451 11.68 -16.52 -15.34
C GLN A 451 10.80 -16.33 -14.10
N TRP A 452 9.53 -15.95 -14.29
CA TRP A 452 8.66 -15.55 -13.17
C TRP A 452 7.79 -16.67 -12.62
N TYR A 453 7.34 -17.63 -13.43
CA TYR A 453 6.43 -18.69 -12.96
C TYR A 453 7.05 -19.58 -11.87
N PRO A 454 8.36 -19.93 -11.90
CA PRO A 454 9.00 -20.66 -10.80
C PRO A 454 8.97 -19.94 -9.45
N THR A 455 8.73 -18.62 -9.43
CA THR A 455 8.64 -17.82 -8.21
C THR A 455 7.27 -17.95 -7.53
N TRP A 456 6.24 -18.44 -8.22
CA TRP A 456 4.89 -18.64 -7.69
C TRP A 456 4.86 -19.82 -6.70
N LYS A 457 5.33 -19.58 -5.48
CA LYS A 457 5.33 -20.57 -4.39
C LYS A 457 3.96 -20.72 -3.74
N GLN A 458 3.24 -19.60 -3.63
CA GLN A 458 1.89 -19.55 -3.08
C GLN A 458 1.05 -18.57 -3.92
N PRO A 459 0.63 -18.93 -5.14
CA PRO A 459 -0.08 -18.02 -6.04
C PRO A 459 -1.57 -17.90 -5.69
N GLN A 460 -1.90 -17.73 -4.40
CA GLN A 460 -3.27 -17.62 -3.93
C GLN A 460 -3.39 -16.65 -2.75
N VAL A 461 -4.50 -15.92 -2.73
CA VAL A 461 -5.04 -15.30 -1.51
C VAL A 461 -5.88 -16.37 -0.82
N GLU A 462 -5.63 -16.57 0.47
CA GLU A 462 -6.37 -17.52 1.30
C GLU A 462 -7.05 -16.75 2.42
N VAL A 463 -8.38 -16.80 2.49
CA VAL A 463 -9.21 -16.02 3.42
C VAL A 463 -9.92 -16.97 4.36
N SER A 464 -9.67 -16.83 5.66
CA SER A 464 -10.27 -17.69 6.68
C SER A 464 -11.55 -17.11 7.29
N ARG A 465 -11.71 -15.78 7.27
CA ARG A 465 -12.91 -15.13 7.81
C ARG A 465 -13.12 -13.73 7.25
N VAL A 466 -14.38 -13.35 7.05
CA VAL A 466 -14.81 -11.99 6.73
C VAL A 466 -15.87 -11.56 7.74
N VAL A 467 -15.63 -10.46 8.45
CA VAL A 467 -16.59 -9.84 9.36
C VAL A 467 -16.91 -8.43 8.87
N MET A 468 -18.18 -8.13 8.68
CA MET A 468 -18.69 -6.81 8.34
C MET A 468 -19.74 -6.41 9.37
N MET A 469 -19.51 -5.27 10.02
CA MET A 469 -20.38 -4.71 11.03
C MET A 469 -20.72 -3.27 10.65
N GLN A 470 -21.97 -2.86 10.77
CA GLN A 470 -22.44 -1.51 10.46
C GLN A 470 -22.87 -0.78 11.73
N GLN A 471 -22.74 0.55 11.77
CA GLN A 471 -23.27 1.33 12.89
C GLN A 471 -24.81 1.21 12.97
N CYS A 472 -25.33 0.78 14.13
CA CYS A 472 -26.77 0.50 14.30
C CYS A 472 -27.65 1.75 14.24
N ASN A 473 -27.13 2.89 14.68
CA ASN A 473 -27.81 4.17 14.80
C ASN A 473 -27.80 4.98 13.49
N GLY A 474 -27.16 4.47 12.43
CA GLY A 474 -27.22 4.99 11.07
C GLY A 474 -26.50 6.32 10.84
N ASN A 475 -26.41 7.21 11.85
CA ASN A 475 -25.72 8.49 11.79
C ASN A 475 -25.11 8.90 13.16
N GLU A 476 -23.80 9.17 13.23
CA GLU A 476 -23.14 9.79 14.41
C GLU A 476 -23.60 11.24 14.68
N ASN A 477 -24.31 11.85 13.73
CA ASN A 477 -24.84 13.23 13.82
C ASN A 477 -26.27 13.29 14.39
N ALA A 478 -26.89 12.16 14.76
CA ALA A 478 -28.25 12.14 15.28
C ALA A 478 -28.36 12.48 16.79
N ASP A 479 -27.24 12.50 17.51
CA ASP A 479 -27.18 12.69 18.97
C ASP A 479 -26.46 13.98 19.40
N LEU A 480 -26.41 15.01 18.55
CA LEU A 480 -25.96 16.36 18.92
C LEU A 480 -27.08 17.40 18.78
#